data_AF-A0A9X4CCN8-F1
#
_entry.id   AF-A0A9X4CCN8-F1
#
_cell.length_a   1.000
_cell.length_b   1.000
_cell.length_c   1.000
_cell.angle_alpha   90.00
_cell.angle_beta   90.00
_cell.angle_gamma   90.00
#
_symmetry.space_group_name_H-M   'P 1'
#
loop_
_entity.id
_entity.type
_entity.pdbx_description
1 polymer ?
#
loop_
_entity_poly.entity_id
_entity_poly.type
_entity_poly.pdbx_seq_one_letter_code
_entity_poly.pdbx_strand_id
1 'polypeptide(L)'
;MTNKAGRSGSCILAGFALAAMLSCTTPSASAHEADRRVADANALATTDAAARPQPQSTRRSVARAERGPYYVDFRARTAASWGHAFVWYGKTSEKAVEVAGLTPAGDTLAYVLGHITFVPSETGASYGDLDPEYLTASYRVYLNEADAKRVFAYIKELQASSPVWNAETVNCTGFIGDIAEFMGLKVPHRWQRPENFVNSLKEINGGRQMVRLSAK
;
A
#
# COMPACT_ATOMS: atom_id res chain seq x y z
N MET A 1 -68.81 21.93 -51.55
CA MET A 1 -69.68 20.75 -51.28
C MET A 1 -69.55 20.39 -49.81
N THR A 2 -70.69 20.13 -49.20
CA THR A 2 -70.99 20.01 -47.77
C THR A 2 -70.46 18.73 -47.11
N ASN A 3 -70.44 18.76 -45.76
CA ASN A 3 -70.57 17.68 -44.77
C ASN A 3 -69.29 17.33 -43.98
N LYS A 4 -69.32 17.00 -42.69
CA LYS A 4 -70.27 17.16 -41.56
C LYS A 4 -69.50 16.67 -40.32
N ALA A 5 -69.83 17.24 -39.17
CA ALA A 5 -69.21 16.98 -37.88
C ALA A 5 -69.50 15.58 -37.29
N GLY A 6 -68.56 15.11 -36.45
CA GLY A 6 -68.83 14.59 -35.11
C GLY A 6 -68.86 13.07 -34.90
N ARG A 7 -68.01 12.59 -33.97
CA ARG A 7 -68.50 11.91 -32.75
C ARG A 7 -67.42 11.78 -31.68
N SER A 8 -67.82 12.21 -30.48
CA SER A 8 -67.14 12.06 -29.20
C SER A 8 -67.20 10.61 -28.71
N GLY A 9 -66.17 10.20 -27.97
CA GLY A 9 -66.10 8.96 -27.20
C GLY A 9 -65.07 9.13 -26.09
N SER A 10 -65.53 9.61 -24.94
CA SER A 10 -64.75 9.73 -23.70
C SER A 10 -64.69 8.38 -23.00
N CYS A 11 -63.50 7.95 -22.54
CA CYS A 11 -63.35 7.04 -21.39
C CYS A 11 -61.98 7.27 -20.74
N ILE A 12 -62.06 7.58 -19.45
CA ILE A 12 -61.02 7.88 -18.48
C ILE A 12 -60.20 6.61 -18.18
N LEU A 13 -58.89 6.73 -17.89
CA LEU A 13 -58.27 6.29 -16.62
C LEU A 13 -56.73 6.38 -16.68
N ALA A 14 -56.19 6.82 -15.55
CA ALA A 14 -54.80 7.12 -15.26
C ALA A 14 -53.87 5.90 -15.32
N GLY A 15 -52.58 6.14 -15.62
CA GLY A 15 -51.50 5.16 -15.47
C GLY A 15 -50.21 5.87 -15.08
N PHE A 16 -49.87 5.78 -13.80
CA PHE A 16 -48.64 6.27 -13.20
C PHE A 16 -47.38 5.59 -13.78
N ALA A 17 -46.28 6.34 -13.77
CA ALA A 17 -44.94 5.90 -14.14
C ALA A 17 -44.39 4.76 -13.26
N LEU A 18 -43.59 3.86 -13.83
CA LEU A 18 -42.33 3.41 -13.22
C LEU A 18 -41.43 2.73 -14.27
N ALA A 19 -40.27 3.31 -14.53
CA ALA A 19 -39.21 2.67 -15.30
C ALA A 19 -38.55 1.59 -14.43
N ALA A 20 -38.65 0.32 -14.84
CA ALA A 20 -37.95 -0.77 -14.18
C ALA A 20 -36.46 -0.72 -14.57
N MET A 21 -35.62 -0.20 -13.67
CA MET A 21 -34.17 -0.38 -13.73
C MET A 21 -33.88 -1.85 -13.42
N LEU A 22 -33.46 -2.62 -14.43
CA LEU A 22 -32.88 -3.95 -14.20
C LEU A 22 -31.53 -3.78 -13.52
N SER A 23 -31.51 -3.80 -12.20
CA SER A 23 -30.29 -4.00 -11.42
C SER A 23 -29.84 -5.45 -11.59
N CYS A 24 -28.88 -5.69 -12.48
CA CYS A 24 -28.10 -6.93 -12.48
C CYS A 24 -27.27 -6.97 -11.18
N THR A 25 -27.81 -7.61 -10.15
CA THR A 25 -27.02 -7.97 -8.97
C THR A 25 -26.21 -9.21 -9.32
N THR A 26 -25.04 -9.03 -9.92
CA THR A 26 -24.00 -10.06 -9.90
C THR A 26 -23.41 -10.06 -8.49
N PRO A 27 -23.50 -11.15 -7.71
CA PRO A 27 -22.66 -11.27 -6.53
C PRO A 27 -21.21 -11.35 -7.04
N SER A 28 -20.45 -10.27 -6.84
CA SER A 28 -18.99 -10.38 -6.88
C SER A 28 -18.61 -11.32 -5.76
N ALA A 29 -18.16 -12.52 -6.12
CA ALA A 29 -17.44 -13.40 -5.23
C ALA A 29 -16.12 -12.71 -4.89
N SER A 30 -16.16 -11.81 -3.90
CA SER A 30 -15.00 -11.24 -3.24
C SER A 30 -14.33 -12.35 -2.45
N ALA A 31 -13.37 -13.04 -3.08
CA ALA A 31 -12.43 -13.89 -2.38
C ALA A 31 -11.45 -13.02 -1.58
N HIS A 32 -11.10 -13.52 -0.39
CA HIS A 32 -10.23 -12.94 0.63
C HIS A 32 -10.78 -11.76 1.43
N GLU A 33 -11.59 -12.14 2.42
CA GLU A 33 -11.49 -11.56 3.76
C GLU A 33 -9.99 -11.48 4.15
N ALA A 34 -9.44 -10.27 4.04
CA ALA A 34 -8.11 -9.94 4.54
C ALA A 34 -8.19 -9.97 6.07
N ASP A 35 -8.19 -11.18 6.62
CA ASP A 35 -7.90 -11.41 8.01
C ASP A 35 -6.60 -10.66 8.32
N ARG A 36 -6.60 -9.83 9.36
CA ARG A 36 -5.47 -9.00 9.78
C ARG A 36 -4.34 -9.93 10.23
N ARG A 37 -3.61 -10.51 9.28
CA ARG A 37 -2.38 -11.24 9.58
C ARG A 37 -1.37 -10.21 10.04
N VAL A 38 -1.02 -10.29 11.31
CA VAL A 38 0.08 -9.55 11.92
C VAL A 38 1.34 -10.40 11.72
N ALA A 39 2.27 -9.96 10.89
CA ALA A 39 3.57 -10.66 10.74
C ALA A 39 4.54 -10.33 11.88
N ASP A 40 5.35 -11.31 12.28
CA ASP A 40 6.38 -11.14 13.30
C ASP A 40 7.65 -10.48 12.72
N ALA A 41 7.93 -9.25 13.15
CA ALA A 41 9.07 -8.46 12.69
C ALA A 41 10.47 -9.03 13.07
N ASN A 42 10.56 -10.11 13.88
CA ASN A 42 11.84 -10.69 14.32
C ASN A 42 12.42 -11.79 13.42
N ALA A 43 11.74 -12.19 12.34
CA ALA A 43 12.23 -13.28 11.48
C ALA A 43 13.55 -12.99 10.73
N LEU A 44 14.07 -11.75 10.78
CA LEU A 44 15.23 -11.28 10.01
C LEU A 44 16.56 -11.22 10.80
N ALA A 45 16.63 -11.84 11.98
CA ALA A 45 17.84 -11.83 12.80
C ALA A 45 18.32 -13.23 13.19
N THR A 46 18.52 -14.13 12.22
CA THR A 46 19.26 -15.37 12.49
C THR A 46 20.06 -15.80 11.27
N THR A 47 21.36 -15.53 11.29
CA THR A 47 22.35 -16.39 10.63
C THR A 47 22.92 -17.36 11.66
N ASP A 48 23.16 -18.57 11.18
CA ASP A 48 23.41 -19.83 11.88
C ASP A 48 24.60 -19.79 12.87
N ALA A 49 24.38 -20.24 14.11
CA ALA A 49 25.41 -20.75 15.03
C ALA A 49 24.77 -21.51 16.21
N ALA A 50 25.18 -22.76 16.39
CA ALA A 50 24.69 -23.66 17.42
C ALA A 50 25.01 -23.23 18.88
N ALA A 51 24.01 -23.43 19.75
CA ALA A 51 23.99 -23.66 21.21
C ALA A 51 24.95 -22.93 22.18
N ARG A 52 24.40 -22.01 23.01
CA ARG A 52 24.57 -21.95 24.50
C ARG A 52 23.63 -20.88 25.13
N PRO A 53 23.28 -20.97 26.43
CA PRO A 53 22.31 -20.07 27.05
C PRO A 53 22.93 -18.67 27.21
N GLN A 54 22.31 -17.66 26.60
CA GLN A 54 22.80 -16.27 26.64
C GLN A 54 22.33 -15.54 27.91
N PRO A 55 23.23 -14.77 28.57
CA PRO A 55 22.85 -13.85 29.64
C PRO A 55 22.00 -12.70 29.08
N GLN A 56 21.01 -12.27 29.87
CA GLN A 56 20.00 -11.27 29.54
C GLN A 56 20.64 -9.98 28.98
N SER A 57 20.28 -9.67 27.73
CA SER A 57 20.91 -8.66 26.90
C SER A 57 20.55 -7.22 27.31
N THR A 58 21.41 -6.60 28.10
CA THR A 58 21.42 -5.15 28.33
C THR A 58 21.92 -4.36 27.12
N ARG A 59 22.58 -4.99 26.14
CA ARG A 59 23.02 -4.34 24.89
C ARG A 59 21.88 -4.10 23.90
N ARG A 60 20.87 -4.99 23.84
CA ARG A 60 19.76 -4.86 22.89
C ARG A 60 18.84 -3.67 23.25
N SER A 61 18.69 -3.38 24.54
CA SER A 61 17.89 -2.24 25.01
C SER A 61 18.56 -0.90 24.71
N VAL A 62 19.88 -0.79 24.82
CA VAL A 62 20.62 0.44 24.51
C VAL A 62 20.60 0.74 23.00
N ALA A 63 20.86 -0.27 22.15
CA ALA A 63 20.77 -0.11 20.70
C ALA A 63 19.33 0.21 20.20
N ARG A 64 18.31 -0.23 20.96
CA ARG A 64 16.89 0.11 20.71
C ARG A 64 16.51 1.49 21.26
N ALA A 65 17.24 2.02 22.25
CA ALA A 65 17.05 3.38 22.76
C ALA A 65 17.65 4.43 21.81
N GLU A 66 18.73 4.09 21.09
CA GLU A 66 19.33 4.95 20.07
C GLU A 66 18.48 5.03 18.78
N ARG A 67 17.77 3.95 18.45
CA ARG A 67 16.84 3.86 17.32
C ARG A 67 15.47 4.34 17.78
N GLY A 68 14.90 5.35 17.14
CA GLY A 68 13.62 5.96 17.56
C GLY A 68 12.49 4.93 17.82
N PRO A 69 11.48 5.27 18.66
CA PRO A 69 10.43 4.33 19.07
C PRO A 69 9.52 3.87 17.91
N TYR A 70 9.57 4.55 16.77
CA TYR A 70 8.78 4.27 15.57
C TYR A 70 9.68 4.02 14.37
N TYR A 71 9.15 3.39 13.34
CA TYR A 71 9.88 3.16 12.09
C TYR A 71 8.98 3.19 10.86
N VAL A 72 9.62 3.42 9.72
CA VAL A 72 9.15 3.08 8.37
C VAL A 72 10.23 2.20 7.74
N ASP A 73 9.85 1.05 7.21
CA ASP A 73 10.71 0.07 6.58
C ASP A 73 10.31 -0.06 5.12
N PHE A 74 11.13 0.53 4.23
CA PHE A 74 10.96 0.43 2.79
C PHE A 74 11.39 -0.95 2.35
N ARG A 75 10.48 -1.70 1.73
CA ARG A 75 10.65 -3.11 1.43
C ARG A 75 10.37 -3.39 -0.03
N ALA A 76 11.05 -4.39 -0.55
CA ALA A 76 10.73 -4.97 -1.84
C ALA A 76 10.66 -6.49 -1.73
N ARG A 77 9.82 -7.09 -2.58
CA ARG A 77 9.68 -8.54 -2.68
C ARG A 77 9.56 -9.00 -4.13
N THR A 78 9.71 -10.31 -4.34
CA THR A 78 9.26 -10.96 -5.57
C THR A 78 7.74 -10.88 -5.71
N ALA A 79 7.25 -10.44 -6.87
CA ALA A 79 5.83 -10.30 -7.20
C ALA A 79 5.63 -10.25 -8.71
N ALA A 80 4.74 -11.08 -9.26
CA ALA A 80 4.55 -11.18 -10.71
C ALA A 80 5.92 -11.24 -11.44
N SER A 81 6.05 -10.60 -12.61
CA SER A 81 7.31 -10.54 -13.36
C SER A 81 8.25 -9.41 -12.94
N TRP A 82 7.75 -8.38 -12.25
CA TRP A 82 8.49 -7.14 -11.98
C TRP A 82 9.00 -7.00 -10.53
N GLY A 83 8.25 -7.50 -9.55
CA GLY A 83 8.45 -7.26 -8.11
C GLY A 83 7.38 -6.33 -7.52
N HIS A 84 7.39 -6.17 -6.20
CA HIS A 84 6.55 -5.20 -5.50
C HIS A 84 7.35 -4.43 -4.44
N ALA A 85 7.07 -3.12 -4.32
CA ALA A 85 7.64 -2.24 -3.30
C ALA A 85 6.54 -1.74 -2.34
N PHE A 86 6.82 -1.72 -1.06
CA PHE A 86 5.86 -1.34 -0.02
C PHE A 86 6.59 -0.83 1.22
N VAL A 87 5.86 -0.28 2.18
CA VAL A 87 6.39 0.05 3.49
C VAL A 87 5.70 -0.75 4.58
N TRP A 88 6.49 -1.18 5.56
CA TRP A 88 5.96 -1.47 6.90
C TRP A 88 6.19 -0.26 7.79
N TYR A 89 5.23 0.06 8.63
CA TYR A 89 5.42 1.11 9.63
C TYR A 89 4.69 0.81 10.92
N GLY A 90 5.17 1.40 12.01
CA GLY A 90 4.61 1.20 13.33
C GLY A 90 5.62 1.45 14.44
N LYS A 91 5.33 0.91 15.62
CA LYS A 91 6.20 1.02 16.79
C LYS A 91 7.23 -0.10 16.82
N THR A 92 8.48 0.24 17.11
CA THR A 92 9.54 -0.74 17.28
C THR A 92 9.24 -1.71 18.43
N SER A 93 8.48 -1.29 19.45
CA SER A 93 8.07 -2.10 20.60
C SER A 93 7.01 -3.17 20.30
N GLU A 94 6.26 -3.01 19.20
CA GLU A 94 5.10 -3.83 18.89
C GLU A 94 5.42 -4.80 17.75
N LYS A 95 4.81 -5.99 17.78
CA LYS A 95 4.89 -6.94 16.65
C LYS A 95 3.94 -6.56 15.52
N ALA A 96 2.84 -5.89 15.86
CA ALA A 96 1.88 -5.40 14.88
C ALA A 96 2.54 -4.39 13.95
N VAL A 97 2.33 -4.57 12.65
CA VAL A 97 2.82 -3.69 11.60
C VAL A 97 1.65 -3.24 10.76
N GLU A 98 1.66 -1.98 10.36
CA GLU A 98 0.82 -1.50 9.28
C GLU A 98 1.60 -1.59 7.98
N VAL A 99 0.89 -1.94 6.91
CA VAL A 99 1.46 -2.05 5.56
C VAL A 99 0.80 -1.01 4.67
N ALA A 100 1.62 -0.31 3.88
CA ALA A 100 1.14 0.54 2.81
C ALA A 100 1.96 0.28 1.53
N GLY A 101 1.26 0.10 0.43
CA GLY A 101 1.84 -0.07 -0.90
C GLY A 101 0.88 0.49 -1.95
N LEU A 102 1.19 0.26 -3.22
CA LEU A 102 0.27 0.57 -4.31
C LEU A 102 0.31 -0.54 -5.36
N THR A 103 -0.79 -1.25 -5.48
CA THR A 103 -0.99 -2.40 -6.37
C THR A 103 -2.26 -2.22 -7.19
N PRO A 104 -2.40 -2.86 -8.37
CA PRO A 104 -3.68 -2.91 -9.05
C PRO A 104 -4.69 -3.70 -8.21
N ALA A 105 -5.93 -3.22 -8.13
CA ALA A 105 -7.02 -3.97 -7.52
C ALA A 105 -7.45 -5.10 -8.45
N GLY A 106 -7.37 -6.34 -7.98
CA GLY A 106 -7.68 -7.54 -8.77
C GLY A 106 -6.46 -8.41 -9.05
N ASP A 107 -6.53 -9.17 -10.14
CA ASP A 107 -5.58 -10.24 -10.44
C ASP A 107 -4.65 -9.90 -11.64
N THR A 108 -4.15 -10.94 -12.29
CA THR A 108 -3.31 -10.85 -13.49
C THR A 108 -3.92 -9.96 -14.58
N LEU A 109 -5.25 -9.96 -14.76
CA LEU A 109 -5.89 -9.14 -15.79
C LEU A 109 -5.74 -7.65 -15.48
N ALA A 110 -5.97 -7.25 -14.24
CA ALA A 110 -5.79 -5.86 -13.80
C ALA A 110 -4.32 -5.42 -13.94
N TYR A 111 -3.38 -6.31 -13.59
CA TYR A 111 -1.96 -6.07 -13.77
C TYR A 111 -1.57 -5.84 -15.23
N VAL A 112 -2.03 -6.71 -16.15
CA VAL A 112 -1.74 -6.57 -17.59
C VAL A 112 -2.38 -5.29 -18.14
N LEU A 113 -3.65 -5.02 -17.82
CA LEU A 113 -4.36 -3.84 -18.30
C LEU A 113 -3.72 -2.53 -17.80
N GLY A 114 -3.22 -2.52 -16.57
CA GLY A 114 -2.57 -1.34 -16.00
C GLY A 114 -1.21 -0.98 -16.61
N HIS A 115 -0.67 -1.80 -17.52
CA HIS A 115 0.46 -1.39 -18.38
C HIS A 115 0.02 -0.53 -19.57
N ILE A 116 -1.29 -0.54 -19.90
CA ILE A 116 -1.85 0.15 -21.07
C ILE A 116 -2.69 1.36 -20.63
N THR A 117 -3.42 1.25 -19.52
CA THR A 117 -4.31 2.31 -19.02
C THR A 117 -4.28 2.38 -17.49
N PHE A 118 -5.07 3.27 -16.90
CA PHE A 118 -5.31 3.29 -15.45
C PHE A 118 -6.32 2.21 -15.07
N VAL A 119 -6.02 1.49 -13.99
CA VAL A 119 -6.94 0.54 -13.35
C VAL A 119 -7.14 0.93 -11.88
N PRO A 120 -8.21 0.50 -11.19
CA PRO A 120 -8.34 0.72 -9.76
C PRO A 120 -7.15 0.13 -8.99
N SER A 121 -6.85 0.69 -7.82
CA SER A 121 -5.72 0.25 -6.98
C SER A 121 -6.16 -0.24 -5.60
N GLU A 122 -5.25 -0.99 -4.96
CA GLU A 122 -5.28 -1.31 -3.55
C GLU A 122 -4.00 -0.79 -2.89
N THR A 123 -4.13 -0.27 -1.67
CA THR A 123 -3.02 0.36 -0.94
C THR A 123 -2.65 -0.29 0.38
N GLY A 124 -3.33 -1.38 0.74
CA GLY A 124 -3.05 -2.18 1.94
C GLY A 124 -1.98 -3.25 1.70
N ALA A 125 -1.93 -4.24 2.60
CA ALA A 125 -1.08 -5.42 2.42
C ALA A 125 -1.60 -6.27 1.26
N SER A 126 -0.70 -6.63 0.36
CA SER A 126 -0.92 -7.64 -0.68
C SER A 126 -0.31 -8.99 -0.28
N TYR A 127 -0.68 -10.06 -0.97
CA TYR A 127 -0.11 -11.40 -0.74
C TYR A 127 1.43 -11.37 -0.83
N GLY A 128 2.10 -11.95 0.17
CA GLY A 128 3.56 -12.00 0.25
C GLY A 128 4.22 -10.79 0.94
N ASP A 129 3.49 -9.70 1.22
CA ASP A 129 4.10 -8.51 1.86
C ASP A 129 4.46 -8.74 3.33
N LEU A 130 3.86 -9.77 3.93
CA LEU A 130 4.01 -10.18 5.31
C LEU A 130 4.97 -11.38 5.47
N ASP A 131 5.33 -12.03 4.35
CA ASP A 131 6.05 -13.28 4.34
C ASP A 131 7.54 -13.04 4.03
N PRO A 132 8.46 -13.38 4.94
CA PRO A 132 9.88 -13.05 4.80
C PRO A 132 10.55 -13.79 3.63
N GLU A 133 9.99 -14.92 3.18
CA GLU A 133 10.52 -15.74 2.09
C GLU A 133 10.52 -15.03 0.73
N TYR A 134 9.63 -14.05 0.52
CA TYR A 134 9.59 -13.28 -0.72
C TYR A 134 10.43 -12.00 -0.67
N LEU A 135 10.98 -11.62 0.49
CA LEU A 135 11.67 -10.35 0.68
C LEU A 135 12.98 -10.30 -0.09
N THR A 136 13.15 -9.29 -0.93
CA THR A 136 14.37 -9.09 -1.73
C THR A 136 15.20 -7.89 -1.25
N ALA A 137 14.58 -6.87 -0.68
CA ALA A 137 15.29 -5.73 -0.09
C ALA A 137 14.53 -5.11 1.10
N SER A 138 15.28 -4.51 2.02
CA SER A 138 14.74 -3.73 3.14
C SER A 138 15.66 -2.58 3.53
N TYR A 139 15.05 -1.42 3.78
CA TYR A 139 15.69 -0.23 4.31
C TYR A 139 14.81 0.41 5.38
N ARG A 140 15.18 0.18 6.64
CA ARG A 140 14.45 0.70 7.80
C ARG A 140 15.01 2.02 8.30
N VAL A 141 14.12 2.98 8.48
CA VAL A 141 14.37 4.33 9.01
C VAL A 141 13.49 4.55 10.24
N TYR A 142 14.11 4.96 11.34
CA TYR A 142 13.46 5.20 12.62
C TYR A 142 13.12 6.68 12.82
N LEU A 143 12.06 6.90 13.59
CA LEU A 143 11.43 8.19 13.85
C LEU A 143 11.22 8.39 15.35
N ASN A 144 11.28 9.65 15.78
CA ASN A 144 10.71 10.05 17.07
C ASN A 144 9.17 10.09 16.97
N GLU A 145 8.50 10.27 18.11
CA GLU A 145 7.04 10.26 18.17
C GLU A 145 6.36 11.38 17.36
N ALA A 146 6.91 12.60 17.42
CA ALA A 146 6.34 13.74 16.71
C ALA A 146 6.40 13.55 15.19
N ASP A 147 7.54 13.06 14.69
CA ASP A 147 7.73 12.78 13.27
C ASP A 147 6.92 11.57 12.82
N ALA A 148 6.84 10.51 13.65
CA ALA A 148 6.03 9.34 13.36
C ALA A 148 4.55 9.71 13.16
N LYS A 149 3.99 10.57 14.02
CA LYS A 149 2.60 11.05 13.87
C LYS A 149 2.37 11.72 12.52
N ARG A 150 3.31 12.55 12.08
CA ARG A 150 3.24 13.27 10.79
C ARG A 150 3.38 12.32 9.60
N VAL A 151 4.38 11.44 9.65
CA VAL A 151 4.66 10.48 8.57
C VAL A 151 3.50 9.48 8.43
N PHE A 152 2.98 8.94 9.54
CA PHE A 152 1.87 7.98 9.46
C PHE A 152 0.58 8.63 8.95
N ALA A 153 0.30 9.87 9.35
CA ALA A 153 -0.82 10.63 8.79
C ALA A 153 -0.67 10.83 7.28
N TYR A 154 0.53 11.18 6.82
CA TYR A 154 0.83 11.32 5.39
C TYR A 154 0.67 9.99 4.64
N ILE A 155 1.14 8.88 5.19
CA ILE A 155 0.94 7.55 4.59
C ILE A 155 -0.55 7.26 4.43
N LYS A 156 -1.38 7.54 5.45
CA LYS A 156 -2.84 7.35 5.37
C LYS A 156 -3.50 8.25 4.32
N GLU A 157 -3.06 9.50 4.22
CA GLU A 157 -3.52 10.42 3.19
C GLU A 157 -3.16 9.91 1.78
N LEU A 158 -1.93 9.42 1.61
CA LEU A 158 -1.46 8.87 0.34
C LEU A 158 -2.23 7.60 -0.04
N GLN A 159 -2.51 6.71 0.91
CA GLN A 159 -3.37 5.54 0.70
C GLN A 159 -4.78 5.94 0.23
N ALA A 160 -5.37 6.98 0.82
CA ALA A 160 -6.72 7.44 0.49
C ALA A 160 -6.80 8.22 -0.84
N SER A 161 -5.70 8.88 -1.24
CA SER A 161 -5.62 9.71 -2.45
C SER A 161 -5.03 9.01 -3.66
N SER A 162 -4.73 7.71 -3.57
CA SER A 162 -4.19 6.90 -4.67
C SER A 162 -5.21 5.87 -5.17
N PRO A 163 -6.31 6.27 -5.86
CA PRO A 163 -7.41 5.37 -6.25
C PRO A 163 -7.13 4.55 -7.52
N VAL A 164 -6.04 4.85 -8.23
CA VAL A 164 -5.68 4.20 -9.49
C VAL A 164 -4.24 3.70 -9.48
N TRP A 165 -3.97 2.71 -10.31
CA TRP A 165 -2.67 2.14 -10.59
C TRP A 165 -2.38 2.18 -12.10
N ASN A 166 -1.12 2.46 -12.44
CA ASN A 166 -0.56 2.30 -13.77
C ASN A 166 0.92 1.97 -13.66
N ALA A 167 1.37 0.96 -14.40
CA ALA A 167 2.72 0.40 -14.29
C ALA A 167 3.83 1.43 -14.51
N GLU A 168 3.62 2.42 -15.39
CA GLU A 168 4.64 3.40 -15.79
C GLU A 168 4.62 4.68 -14.94
N THR A 169 3.45 5.07 -14.44
CA THR A 169 3.24 6.41 -13.88
C THR A 169 2.76 6.46 -12.44
N VAL A 170 1.94 5.51 -11.99
CA VAL A 170 1.28 5.52 -10.68
C VAL A 170 1.40 4.11 -10.10
N ASN A 171 2.54 3.81 -9.49
CA ASN A 171 2.94 2.46 -9.12
C ASN A 171 3.60 2.41 -7.73
N CYS A 172 4.00 1.21 -7.35
CA CYS A 172 4.58 0.93 -6.04
C CYS A 172 5.88 1.71 -5.71
N THR A 173 6.80 1.89 -6.67
CA THR A 173 8.06 2.61 -6.42
C THR A 173 7.84 4.11 -6.32
N GLY A 174 6.91 4.66 -7.12
CA GLY A 174 6.45 6.04 -6.96
C GLY A 174 5.85 6.28 -5.57
N PHE A 175 4.89 5.43 -5.17
CA PHE A 175 4.21 5.53 -3.88
C PHE A 175 5.17 5.53 -2.68
N ILE A 176 6.11 4.59 -2.62
CA ILE A 176 7.08 4.57 -1.51
C ILE A 176 8.14 5.68 -1.65
N GLY A 177 8.37 6.19 -2.86
CA GLY A 177 9.21 7.35 -3.13
C GLY A 177 8.64 8.61 -2.50
N ASP A 178 7.34 8.87 -2.67
CA ASP A 178 6.65 10.02 -2.08
C ASP A 178 6.74 10.00 -0.54
N ILE A 179 6.59 8.82 0.07
CA ILE A 179 6.80 8.63 1.52
C ILE A 179 8.25 8.96 1.91
N ALA A 180 9.23 8.47 1.16
CA ALA A 180 10.64 8.74 1.42
C ALA A 180 10.97 10.23 1.30
N GLU A 181 10.45 10.91 0.28
CA GLU A 181 10.61 12.35 0.08
C GLU A 181 9.98 13.15 1.22
N PHE A 182 8.75 12.79 1.65
CA PHE A 182 8.11 13.41 2.81
C PHE A 182 8.95 13.24 4.09
N MET A 183 9.64 12.11 4.22
CA MET A 183 10.61 11.84 5.28
C MET A 183 11.94 12.59 5.11
N GLY A 184 12.12 13.42 4.09
CA GLY A 184 13.36 14.15 3.82
C GLY A 184 14.52 13.22 3.43
N LEU A 185 14.23 12.07 2.84
CA LEU A 185 15.21 11.21 2.19
C LEU A 185 15.38 11.66 0.74
N LYS A 186 16.59 11.50 0.20
CA LYS A 186 16.79 11.57 -1.26
C LYS A 186 16.09 10.37 -1.88
N VAL A 187 15.45 10.55 -3.02
CA VAL A 187 14.70 9.49 -3.72
C VAL A 187 15.39 9.16 -5.04
N PRO A 188 15.63 7.87 -5.37
CA PRO A 188 16.24 7.50 -6.63
C PRO A 188 15.21 7.62 -7.77
N HIS A 189 15.68 7.50 -9.02
CA HIS A 189 14.79 7.50 -10.16
C HIS A 189 13.79 6.31 -10.08
N ARG A 190 12.50 6.59 -10.31
CA ARG A 190 11.39 5.64 -10.06
C ARG A 190 11.29 4.46 -11.02
N TRP A 191 11.83 4.57 -12.24
CA TRP A 191 11.84 3.49 -13.24
C TRP A 191 12.94 2.46 -12.96
N GLN A 192 12.81 1.81 -11.81
CA GLN A 192 13.66 0.73 -11.37
C GLN A 192 12.80 -0.44 -10.95
N ARG A 193 13.35 -1.65 -11.02
CA ARG A 193 12.75 -2.77 -10.31
C ARG A 193 12.65 -2.44 -8.82
N PRO A 194 11.59 -2.85 -8.12
CA PRO A 194 11.38 -2.60 -6.69
C PRO A 194 12.60 -2.86 -5.80
N GLU A 195 13.29 -3.98 -6.01
CA GLU A 195 14.51 -4.33 -5.28
C GLU A 195 15.62 -3.28 -5.48
N ASN A 196 15.90 -2.94 -6.75
CA ASN A 196 16.89 -1.92 -7.10
C ASN A 196 16.51 -0.54 -6.56
N PHE A 197 15.22 -0.19 -6.58
CA PHE A 197 14.73 1.06 -6.03
C PHE A 197 15.02 1.15 -4.53
N VAL A 198 14.68 0.12 -3.74
CA VAL A 198 14.91 0.11 -2.28
C VAL A 198 16.41 0.10 -1.95
N ASN A 199 17.21 -0.68 -2.68
CA ASN A 199 18.66 -0.69 -2.51
C ASN A 199 19.30 0.66 -2.85
N SER A 200 18.89 1.28 -3.97
CA SER A 200 19.34 2.62 -4.37
C SER A 200 18.91 3.67 -3.36
N LEU A 201 17.66 3.59 -2.86
CA LEU A 201 17.14 4.49 -1.83
C LEU A 201 18.02 4.44 -0.57
N LYS A 202 18.43 3.24 -0.15
CA LYS A 202 19.37 3.07 0.96
C LYS A 202 20.73 3.68 0.64
N GLU A 203 21.29 3.38 -0.52
CA GLU A 203 22.62 3.79 -0.95
C GLU A 203 22.77 5.32 -1.02
N ILE A 204 21.86 6.01 -1.72
CA ILE A 204 21.95 7.47 -1.91
C ILE A 204 21.76 8.27 -0.61
N ASN A 205 21.17 7.63 0.41
CA ASN A 205 21.01 8.19 1.75
C ASN A 205 22.10 7.70 2.72
N GLY A 206 23.16 7.05 2.22
CA GLY A 206 24.28 6.54 3.03
C GLY A 206 23.86 5.50 4.07
N GLY A 207 22.74 4.81 3.84
CA GLY A 207 22.16 3.87 4.81
C GLY A 207 21.64 4.52 6.09
N ARG A 208 21.38 5.83 6.11
CA ARG A 208 20.93 6.58 7.28
C ARG A 208 19.66 5.98 7.88
N GLN A 209 19.77 5.43 9.09
CA GLN A 209 18.64 4.77 9.76
C GLN A 209 17.80 5.73 10.62
N MET A 210 18.10 7.02 10.68
CA MET A 210 17.37 7.99 11.50
C MET A 210 16.97 9.21 10.68
N VAL A 211 15.74 9.67 10.83
CA VAL A 211 15.25 10.92 10.23
C VAL A 211 14.70 11.83 11.31
N ARG A 212 14.89 13.14 11.11
CA ARG A 212 14.16 14.19 11.81
C ARG A 212 13.57 15.12 10.76
N LEU A 213 12.26 15.33 10.80
CA LEU A 213 11.64 16.28 9.88
C LEU A 213 12.01 17.69 10.31
N SER A 214 12.20 18.60 9.35
CA SER A 214 12.29 20.02 9.68
C SER A 214 11.01 20.47 10.40
N ALA A 215 11.18 21.36 11.37
CA ALA A 215 10.06 22.08 11.97
C ALA A 215 9.35 22.86 10.85
N LYS A 216 8.04 22.64 10.72
CA LYS A 216 7.17 23.45 9.86
C LYS A 216 6.72 24.68 10.63
#